data_AF-A0A2E2UVE8-F1
#
_entry.id   AF-A0A2E2UVE8-F1
#
_cell.length_a   1.000
_cell.length_b   1.000
_cell.length_c   1.000
_cell.angle_alpha   90.00
_cell.angle_beta   90.00
_cell.angle_gamma   90.00
#
_symmetry.space_group_name_H-M   'P 1'
#
loop_
_entity.id
_entity.type
_entity.pdbx_description
1 polymer ?
#
loop_
_entity_poly.entity_id
_entity_poly.type
_entity_poly.pdbx_seq_one_letter_code
_entity_poly.pdbx_strand_id
1 'polypeptide(L)'
;MDQQIFVFYSILIIICCNVIGLFLSLVSIHVNFLHRYRIQKRKIKAKTFYNRLPLILFNIVLLMIISSIGLYCLHPLFESSINYDIRMIILQFFIILFIDDLYFYFLHAWMHKNSFILDKVHRIHHKAIAPFALEYIYVHPLEWIMGYFGPFIAIFLISLFTPISILAFWIYQLVRNIHELDVHSGFKSIFSRWIPFWGESEHHDLHHEKLDGNYATTFTIWDYVFKTKIDDDKE
;
A
#
# COMPACT_ATOMS: atom_id res chain seq x y z
N MET A 1 -25.38 6.95 0.43
CA MET A 1 -25.47 6.44 -0.93
C MET A 1 -26.00 5.02 -0.86
N ASP A 2 -26.71 4.53 -1.88
CA ASP A 2 -27.13 3.12 -1.91
C ASP A 2 -25.93 2.19 -1.68
N GLN A 3 -26.14 1.11 -0.95
CA GLN A 3 -25.10 0.19 -0.51
C GLN A 3 -24.38 -0.47 -1.70
N GLN A 4 -25.13 -0.87 -2.73
CA GLN A 4 -24.54 -1.51 -3.92
C GLN A 4 -23.72 -0.49 -4.71
N ILE A 5 -24.22 0.75 -4.82
CA ILE A 5 -23.50 1.85 -5.47
C ILE A 5 -22.19 2.17 -4.72
N PHE A 6 -22.23 2.22 -3.39
CA PHE A 6 -21.05 2.44 -2.56
C PHE A 6 -19.99 1.37 -2.76
N VAL A 7 -20.38 0.09 -2.71
CA VAL A 7 -19.47 -1.02 -2.94
C VAL A 7 -18.91 -0.97 -4.35
N PHE A 8 -19.76 -0.78 -5.37
CA PHE A 8 -19.35 -0.71 -6.77
C PHE A 8 -18.25 0.33 -7.01
N TYR A 9 -18.45 1.58 -6.57
CA TYR A 9 -17.44 2.63 -6.77
C TYR A 9 -16.17 2.40 -5.96
N SER A 10 -16.28 1.84 -4.76
CA SER A 10 -15.11 1.49 -3.95
C SER A 10 -14.24 0.43 -4.64
N ILE A 11 -14.88 -0.60 -5.22
CA ILE A 11 -14.20 -1.63 -5.99
C ILE A 11 -13.65 -1.07 -7.31
N LEU A 12 -14.37 -0.16 -7.97
CA LEU A 12 -13.90 0.50 -9.18
C LEU A 12 -12.60 1.25 -8.94
N ILE A 13 -12.46 1.95 -7.80
CA ILE A 13 -11.21 2.62 -7.41
C ILE A 13 -10.06 1.60 -7.31
N ILE A 14 -10.28 0.48 -6.64
CA ILE A 14 -9.28 -0.60 -6.49
C ILE A 14 -8.87 -1.15 -7.86
N ILE A 15 -9.84 -1.43 -8.74
CA ILE A 15 -9.58 -1.91 -10.11
C ILE A 15 -8.76 -0.89 -10.90
N CYS A 16 -9.19 0.38 -10.91
CA CYS A 16 -8.51 1.45 -11.62
C CYS A 16 -7.04 1.58 -11.16
N CYS A 17 -6.79 1.56 -9.85
CA CYS A 17 -5.43 1.63 -9.32
C CYS A 17 -4.58 0.43 -9.75
N ASN A 18 -5.13 -0.79 -9.71
CA ASN A 18 -4.42 -2.00 -10.16
C ASN A 18 -4.16 -2.01 -11.67
N VAL A 19 -5.08 -1.49 -12.48
CA VAL A 19 -4.89 -1.32 -13.93
C VAL A 19 -3.77 -0.31 -14.20
N ILE A 20 -3.72 0.80 -13.46
CA ILE A 20 -2.61 1.76 -13.53
C ILE A 20 -1.30 1.07 -13.13
N GLY A 21 -1.28 0.32 -12.03
CA GLY A 21 -0.11 -0.44 -11.59
C GLY A 21 0.40 -1.46 -12.62
N LEU A 22 -0.53 -2.14 -13.29
CA LEU A 22 -0.21 -3.05 -14.40
C LEU A 22 0.42 -2.30 -15.57
N PHE A 23 -0.17 -1.17 -15.98
CA PHE A 23 0.37 -0.34 -17.04
C PHE A 23 1.77 0.17 -16.71
N LEU A 24 1.98 0.74 -15.51
CA LEU A 24 3.27 1.23 -15.04
C LEU A 24 4.32 0.11 -15.01
N SER A 25 3.94 -1.08 -14.58
CA SER A 25 4.83 -2.24 -14.55
C SER A 25 5.25 -2.67 -15.95
N LEU A 26 4.31 -2.77 -16.89
CA LEU A 26 4.59 -3.11 -18.29
C LEU A 26 5.51 -2.08 -18.94
N VAL A 27 5.24 -0.79 -18.73
CA VAL A 27 6.08 0.32 -19.23
C VAL A 27 7.49 0.22 -18.65
N SER A 28 7.62 0.04 -17.34
CA SER A 28 8.91 -0.10 -16.67
C SER A 28 9.73 -1.30 -17.16
N ILE A 29 9.07 -2.42 -17.50
CA ILE A 29 9.73 -3.64 -17.93
C ILE A 29 10.16 -3.56 -19.40
N HIS A 30 9.28 -3.07 -20.27
CA HIS A 30 9.45 -3.18 -21.73
C HIS A 30 10.05 -1.93 -22.39
N VAL A 31 10.00 -0.76 -21.74
CA VAL A 31 10.60 0.47 -22.28
C VAL A 31 12.05 0.58 -21.83
N ASN A 32 12.98 0.14 -22.69
CA ASN A 32 14.40 0.02 -22.34
C ASN A 32 15.05 1.33 -21.85
N PHE A 33 14.59 2.47 -22.35
CA PHE A 33 15.05 3.80 -21.96
C PHE A 33 14.88 4.07 -20.46
N LEU A 34 13.83 3.53 -19.84
CA LEU A 34 13.52 3.80 -18.43
C LEU A 34 14.49 3.09 -17.47
N HIS A 35 15.13 1.99 -17.88
CA HIS A 35 16.06 1.24 -17.01
C HIS A 35 17.22 2.09 -16.48
N ARG A 36 17.62 3.16 -17.19
CA ARG A 36 18.68 4.07 -16.73
C ARG A 36 18.30 4.86 -15.47
N TYR A 37 17.00 5.11 -15.28
CA TYR A 37 16.45 5.90 -14.18
C TYR A 37 16.07 5.08 -12.94
N ARG A 38 16.17 3.75 -13.03
CA ARG A 38 15.87 2.87 -11.90
C ARG A 38 16.90 3.01 -10.79
N ILE A 39 16.44 2.85 -9.55
CA ILE A 39 17.26 2.88 -8.33
C ILE A 39 18.29 1.74 -8.42
N GLN A 40 17.82 0.49 -8.43
CA GLN A 40 18.68 -0.67 -8.66
C GLN A 40 19.03 -0.86 -10.13
N LYS A 41 20.32 -1.08 -10.41
CA LYS A 41 20.84 -1.35 -11.77
C LYS A 41 20.69 -2.80 -12.23
N ARG A 42 20.15 -3.67 -11.39
CA ARG A 42 19.93 -5.08 -11.72
C ARG A 42 18.92 -5.20 -12.87
N LYS A 43 19.30 -5.94 -13.92
CA LYS A 43 18.44 -6.16 -15.08
C LYS A 43 17.17 -6.93 -14.71
N ILE A 44 16.01 -6.33 -14.94
CA ILE A 44 14.71 -6.99 -14.80
C ILE A 44 14.45 -7.83 -16.04
N LYS A 45 14.23 -9.13 -15.83
CA LYS A 45 13.79 -10.03 -16.90
C LYS A 45 12.27 -9.96 -16.98
N ALA A 46 11.72 -9.69 -18.15
CA ALA A 46 10.25 -9.71 -18.35
C ALA A 46 9.62 -11.04 -17.91
N LYS A 47 10.34 -12.16 -18.09
CA LYS A 47 9.95 -13.48 -17.57
C LYS A 47 9.64 -13.48 -16.07
N THR A 48 10.37 -12.70 -15.26
CA THR A 48 10.10 -12.58 -13.82
C THR A 48 8.69 -12.05 -13.57
N PHE A 49 8.29 -11.00 -14.28
CA PHE A 49 6.94 -10.44 -14.17
C PHE A 49 5.85 -11.45 -14.55
N TYR A 50 5.98 -12.09 -15.72
CA TYR A 50 4.98 -13.04 -16.17
C TYR A 50 4.86 -14.27 -15.26
N ASN A 51 5.96 -14.70 -14.63
CA ASN A 51 5.92 -15.78 -13.63
C ASN A 51 5.20 -15.39 -12.33
N ARG A 52 5.16 -14.09 -12.00
CA ARG A 52 4.52 -13.56 -10.78
C ARG A 52 3.06 -13.18 -11.00
N LEU A 53 2.70 -12.89 -12.26
CA LEU A 53 1.37 -12.46 -12.67
C LEU A 53 0.23 -13.36 -12.17
N PRO A 54 0.34 -14.71 -12.14
CA PRO A 54 -0.74 -15.55 -11.60
C PRO A 54 -1.08 -15.26 -10.14
N LEU A 55 -0.08 -15.06 -9.27
CA LEU A 55 -0.29 -14.74 -7.86
C LEU A 55 -0.85 -13.33 -7.68
N ILE A 56 -0.34 -12.38 -8.46
CA ILE A 56 -0.85 -11.00 -8.50
C ILE A 56 -2.34 -10.99 -8.87
N LEU A 57 -2.72 -11.66 -9.97
CA LEU A 57 -4.11 -11.73 -10.41
C LEU A 57 -5.01 -12.43 -9.40
N PHE A 58 -4.51 -13.52 -8.79
CA PHE A 58 -5.20 -14.19 -7.70
C PHE A 58 -5.46 -13.24 -6.52
N ASN A 59 -4.44 -12.49 -6.08
CA ASN A 59 -4.57 -11.52 -5.01
C ASN A 59 -5.53 -10.39 -5.38
N ILE A 60 -5.51 -9.84 -6.59
CA ILE A 60 -6.45 -8.80 -7.03
C ILE A 60 -7.90 -9.31 -7.01
N VAL A 61 -8.14 -10.52 -7.49
CA VAL A 61 -9.49 -11.13 -7.45
C VAL A 61 -9.94 -11.33 -6.01
N LEU A 62 -9.08 -11.88 -5.16
CA LEU A 62 -9.38 -12.10 -3.75
C LEU A 62 -9.61 -10.77 -3.00
N LEU A 63 -8.82 -9.74 -3.32
CA LEU A 63 -8.95 -8.37 -2.81
C LEU A 63 -10.33 -7.81 -3.15
N MET A 64 -10.79 -7.95 -4.39
CA MET A 64 -12.10 -7.48 -4.81
C MET A 64 -13.24 -8.21 -4.07
N ILE A 65 -13.14 -9.53 -3.92
CA ILE A 65 -14.16 -10.33 -3.23
C ILE A 65 -14.24 -9.93 -1.74
N ILE A 66 -13.10 -9.94 -1.04
CA ILE A 66 -13.03 -9.62 0.38
C ILE A 66 -13.46 -8.16 0.64
N SER A 67 -13.00 -7.22 -0.19
CA SER A 67 -13.40 -5.81 -0.08
C SER A 67 -14.89 -5.63 -0.35
N SER A 68 -15.47 -6.34 -1.33
CA SER A 68 -16.90 -6.23 -1.63
C SER A 68 -17.74 -6.70 -0.45
N ILE A 69 -17.41 -7.85 0.14
CA ILE A 69 -18.11 -8.39 1.31
C ILE A 69 -17.92 -7.48 2.51
N GLY A 70 -16.66 -7.08 2.81
CA GLY A 70 -16.34 -6.22 3.94
C GLY A 70 -17.05 -4.88 3.86
N LEU A 71 -16.97 -4.19 2.72
CA LEU A 71 -17.61 -2.88 2.54
C LEU A 71 -19.14 -2.98 2.51
N TYR A 72 -19.69 -4.08 2.00
CA TYR A 72 -21.12 -4.34 2.12
C TYR A 72 -21.52 -4.44 3.60
N CYS A 73 -20.82 -5.25 4.39
CA CYS A 73 -21.11 -5.40 5.83
C CYS A 73 -20.88 -4.11 6.63
N LEU A 74 -19.88 -3.31 6.27
CA LEU A 74 -19.51 -2.08 6.98
C LEU A 74 -20.29 -0.84 6.53
N HIS A 75 -21.07 -0.92 5.45
CA HIS A 75 -21.86 0.21 4.92
C HIS A 75 -22.69 0.96 5.98
N PRO A 76 -23.31 0.32 6.99
CA PRO A 76 -24.04 1.04 8.05
C PRO A 76 -23.19 2.02 8.88
N LEU A 77 -21.86 1.89 8.87
CA LEU A 77 -20.96 2.83 9.54
C LEU A 77 -20.71 4.10 8.72
N PHE A 78 -21.03 4.09 7.42
CA PHE A 78 -20.81 5.21 6.51
C PHE A 78 -22.03 6.12 6.42
N GLU A 79 -21.80 7.35 5.97
CA GLU A 79 -22.87 8.31 5.69
C GLU A 79 -23.87 7.81 4.64
N SER A 80 -25.16 8.08 4.88
CA SER A 80 -26.26 7.70 3.99
C SER A 80 -26.37 8.59 2.74
N SER A 81 -25.56 9.62 2.60
CA SER A 81 -25.43 10.48 1.41
C SER A 81 -23.98 10.98 1.28
N ILE A 82 -23.62 11.54 0.12
CA ILE A 82 -22.31 12.19 -0.03
C ILE A 82 -22.39 13.55 0.68
N ASN A 83 -21.66 13.68 1.78
CA ASN A 83 -21.45 14.95 2.47
C ASN A 83 -20.18 15.64 1.93
N TYR A 84 -20.27 16.94 1.68
CA TYR A 84 -19.17 17.76 1.17
C TYR A 84 -18.53 18.65 2.24
N ASP A 85 -18.74 18.35 3.53
CA ASP A 85 -18.00 19.01 4.61
C ASP A 85 -16.51 18.69 4.52
N ILE A 86 -15.77 19.61 3.87
CA ILE A 86 -14.34 19.50 3.60
C ILE A 86 -13.55 19.30 4.90
N ARG A 87 -13.98 19.90 6.02
CA ARG A 87 -13.24 19.77 7.29
C ARG A 87 -13.33 18.34 7.82
N MET A 88 -14.52 17.76 7.80
CA MET A 88 -14.74 16.38 8.20
C MET A 88 -14.07 15.40 7.25
N ILE A 89 -14.11 15.66 5.94
CA ILE A 89 -13.43 14.83 4.94
C ILE A 89 -11.92 14.79 5.21
N ILE A 90 -11.29 15.95 5.36
CA ILE A 90 -9.85 16.07 5.61
C ILE A 90 -9.48 15.40 6.95
N LEU A 91 -10.23 15.69 8.02
CA LEU A 91 -9.98 15.13 9.34
C LEU A 91 -10.05 13.59 9.33
N GLN A 92 -11.13 13.03 8.81
CA GLN A 92 -11.29 11.57 8.76
C GLN A 92 -10.26 10.92 7.83
N PHE A 93 -9.94 11.53 6.69
CA PHE A 93 -8.88 11.04 5.79
C PHE A 93 -7.55 10.90 6.54
N PHE A 94 -7.12 11.94 7.27
CA PHE A 94 -5.86 11.90 8.01
C PHE A 94 -5.90 10.91 9.18
N ILE A 95 -7.04 10.79 9.89
CA ILE A 95 -7.18 9.79 10.96
C ILE A 95 -7.07 8.36 10.40
N ILE A 96 -7.75 8.07 9.28
CA ILE A 96 -7.68 6.76 8.63
C ILE A 96 -6.24 6.47 8.19
N LEU A 97 -5.60 7.41 7.50
CA LEU A 97 -4.24 7.25 7.02
C LEU A 97 -3.23 7.05 8.16
N PHE A 98 -3.36 7.81 9.24
CA PHE A 98 -2.47 7.73 10.40
C PHE A 98 -2.58 6.38 11.12
N ILE A 99 -3.82 5.93 11.39
CA ILE A 99 -4.06 4.66 12.11
C ILE A 99 -3.62 3.47 11.24
N ASP A 100 -3.94 3.49 9.94
CA ASP A 100 -3.49 2.46 8.99
C ASP A 100 -1.95 2.38 8.96
N ASP A 101 -1.28 3.52 8.76
CA ASP A 101 0.18 3.53 8.63
C ASP A 101 0.89 3.11 9.93
N LEU A 102 0.41 3.57 11.09
CA LEU A 102 0.97 3.15 12.38
C LEU A 102 0.75 1.66 12.64
N TYR A 103 -0.45 1.15 12.32
CA TYR A 103 -0.73 -0.29 12.41
C TYR A 103 0.20 -1.08 11.49
N PHE A 104 0.32 -0.66 10.23
CA PHE A 104 1.14 -1.34 9.25
C PHE A 104 2.61 -1.33 9.63
N TYR A 105 3.13 -0.23 10.19
CA TYR A 105 4.50 -0.17 10.72
C TYR A 105 4.77 -1.30 11.73
N PHE A 106 3.89 -1.48 12.72
CA PHE A 106 4.06 -2.54 13.73
C PHE A 106 3.88 -3.93 13.14
N LEU A 107 2.90 -4.11 12.23
CA LEU A 107 2.71 -5.36 11.52
C LEU A 107 3.98 -5.73 10.74
N HIS A 108 4.52 -4.79 9.98
CA HIS A 108 5.70 -5.00 9.15
C HIS A 108 6.94 -5.33 9.99
N ALA A 109 7.22 -4.54 11.03
CA ALA A 109 8.31 -4.81 11.97
C ALA A 109 8.14 -6.18 12.65
N TRP A 110 6.92 -6.59 12.99
CA TRP A 110 6.65 -7.91 13.55
C TRP A 110 6.87 -9.04 12.54
N MET A 111 6.47 -8.86 11.28
CA MET A 111 6.69 -9.85 10.22
C MET A 111 8.18 -10.13 10.01
N HIS A 112 9.06 -9.14 10.19
CA HIS A 112 10.51 -9.31 10.17
C HIS A 112 11.07 -9.98 11.43
N LYS A 113 10.58 -9.60 12.61
CA LYS A 113 11.05 -10.18 13.88
C LYS A 113 10.63 -11.63 14.09
N ASN A 114 9.50 -12.04 13.54
CA ASN A 114 9.00 -13.41 13.65
C ASN A 114 9.54 -14.27 12.50
N SER A 115 10.51 -15.14 12.79
CA SER A 115 11.18 -15.97 11.78
C SER A 115 10.25 -16.88 10.97
N PHE A 116 9.17 -17.38 11.58
CA PHE A 116 8.17 -18.19 10.88
C PHE A 116 7.38 -17.35 9.87
N ILE A 117 6.90 -16.18 10.31
CA ILE A 117 6.13 -15.27 9.45
C ILE A 117 7.02 -14.71 8.35
N LEU A 118 8.27 -14.35 8.66
CA LEU A 118 9.25 -13.93 7.69
C LEU A 118 9.43 -15.01 6.61
N ASP A 119 9.78 -16.26 6.97
CA ASP A 119 10.07 -17.29 5.96
C ASP A 119 8.83 -17.75 5.18
N LYS A 120 7.66 -17.85 5.82
CA LYS A 120 6.45 -18.44 5.20
C LYS A 120 5.53 -17.44 4.51
N VAL A 121 5.50 -16.20 4.98
CA VAL A 121 4.56 -15.19 4.52
C VAL A 121 5.33 -14.07 3.80
N HIS A 122 6.13 -13.32 4.56
CA HIS A 122 6.72 -12.06 4.08
C HIS A 122 7.91 -12.26 3.13
N ARG A 123 8.51 -13.45 3.09
CA ARG A 123 9.59 -13.79 2.15
C ARG A 123 9.14 -13.70 0.69
N ILE A 124 7.84 -13.87 0.39
CA ILE A 124 7.35 -13.75 -1.00
C ILE A 124 7.52 -12.30 -1.47
N HIS A 125 7.11 -11.34 -0.65
CA HIS A 125 7.31 -9.91 -0.88
C HIS A 125 8.80 -9.59 -1.10
N HIS A 126 9.69 -10.12 -0.25
CA HIS A 126 11.15 -9.91 -0.39
C HIS A 126 11.82 -10.60 -1.58
N LYS A 127 11.12 -11.44 -2.35
CA LYS A 127 11.65 -11.90 -3.64
C LYS A 127 11.69 -10.74 -4.65
N ALA A 128 10.95 -9.65 -4.43
CA ALA A 128 10.87 -8.48 -5.30
C ALA A 128 12.09 -7.54 -5.20
N ILE A 129 13.31 -8.09 -5.26
CA ILE A 129 14.56 -7.35 -5.05
C ILE A 129 14.68 -6.12 -5.95
N ALA A 130 14.26 -6.18 -7.23
CA ALA A 130 14.18 -5.03 -8.11
C ALA A 130 12.70 -4.81 -8.50
N PRO A 131 11.93 -4.07 -7.69
CA PRO A 131 10.48 -4.07 -7.77
C PRO A 131 9.98 -3.23 -8.95
N PHE A 132 8.81 -3.58 -9.48
CA PHE A 132 8.03 -2.71 -10.36
C PHE A 132 6.66 -2.55 -9.72
N ALA A 133 5.91 -1.51 -10.12
CA ALA A 133 4.75 -1.03 -9.36
C ALA A 133 3.79 -2.13 -8.85
N LEU A 134 3.48 -3.14 -9.66
CA LEU A 134 2.55 -4.23 -9.31
C LEU A 134 3.13 -5.28 -8.34
N GLU A 135 4.40 -5.19 -7.96
CA GLU A 135 5.00 -6.04 -6.92
C GLU A 135 4.42 -5.77 -5.53
N TYR A 136 3.80 -4.61 -5.30
CA TYR A 136 3.10 -4.33 -4.04
C TYR A 136 2.03 -5.38 -3.68
N ILE A 137 1.43 -6.01 -4.70
CA ILE A 137 0.44 -7.08 -4.54
C ILE A 137 0.99 -8.47 -4.89
N TYR A 138 2.30 -8.58 -5.17
CA TYR A 138 3.02 -9.85 -5.25
C TYR A 138 3.47 -10.29 -3.84
N VAL A 139 2.49 -10.62 -3.01
CA VAL A 139 2.68 -11.00 -1.61
C VAL A 139 1.92 -12.28 -1.27
N HIS A 140 2.22 -12.88 -0.13
CA HIS A 140 1.38 -13.95 0.39
C HIS A 140 -0.03 -13.39 0.70
N PRO A 141 -1.14 -14.07 0.37
CA PRO A 141 -2.48 -13.51 0.60
C PRO A 141 -2.74 -13.07 2.05
N LEU A 142 -2.21 -13.83 3.02
CA LEU A 142 -2.30 -13.47 4.45
C LEU A 142 -1.63 -12.13 4.78
N GLU A 143 -0.60 -11.72 4.06
CA GLU A 143 0.13 -10.48 4.32
C GLU A 143 -0.76 -9.25 4.12
N TRP A 144 -1.36 -9.13 2.94
CA TRP A 144 -2.24 -7.99 2.66
C TRP A 144 -3.56 -8.09 3.44
N ILE A 145 -4.05 -9.30 3.74
CA ILE A 145 -5.24 -9.49 4.60
C ILE A 145 -4.97 -9.00 6.03
N MET A 146 -3.79 -9.27 6.60
CA MET A 146 -3.40 -8.70 7.89
C MET A 146 -3.31 -7.17 7.79
N GLY A 147 -2.73 -6.64 6.71
CA GLY A 147 -2.66 -5.20 6.47
C GLY A 147 -4.03 -4.50 6.48
N TYR A 148 -5.09 -5.17 6.00
CA TYR A 148 -6.45 -4.64 5.98
C TYR A 148 -7.05 -4.34 7.35
N PHE A 149 -6.51 -4.89 8.44
CA PHE A 149 -7.00 -4.53 9.76
C PHE A 149 -6.72 -3.07 10.12
N GLY A 150 -5.65 -2.45 9.60
CA GLY A 150 -5.32 -1.04 9.83
C GLY A 150 -6.48 -0.07 9.53
N PRO A 151 -6.96 0.03 8.28
CA PRO A 151 -8.07 0.91 7.93
C PRO A 151 -9.37 0.49 8.61
N PHE A 152 -9.61 -0.79 8.86
CA PHE A 152 -10.83 -1.23 9.57
C PHE A 152 -10.84 -0.79 11.04
N ILE A 153 -9.69 -0.83 11.73
CA ILE A 153 -9.56 -0.26 13.08
C ILE A 153 -9.90 1.22 13.03
N ALA A 154 -9.37 1.96 12.05
CA ALA A 154 -9.65 3.39 11.92
C ALA A 154 -11.13 3.69 11.67
N ILE A 155 -11.76 2.98 10.73
CA ILE A 155 -13.20 3.09 10.42
C ILE A 155 -14.02 2.80 11.67
N PHE A 156 -13.73 1.70 12.37
CA PHE A 156 -14.45 1.36 13.59
C PHE A 156 -14.31 2.47 14.64
N LEU A 157 -13.10 2.95 14.92
CA LEU A 157 -12.86 4.01 15.90
C LEU A 157 -13.58 5.31 15.56
N ILE A 158 -13.58 5.74 14.29
CA ILE A 158 -14.33 6.93 13.85
C ILE A 158 -15.84 6.72 14.04
N SER A 159 -16.35 5.53 13.68
CA SER A 159 -17.78 5.19 13.76
C SER A 159 -18.38 5.31 15.16
N LEU A 160 -17.54 5.20 16.21
CA LEU A 160 -17.96 5.38 17.60
C LEU A 160 -18.40 6.82 17.92
N PHE A 161 -17.96 7.79 17.11
CA PHE A 161 -18.23 9.22 17.33
C PHE A 161 -19.06 9.84 16.21
N THR A 162 -18.87 9.40 14.96
CA THR A 162 -19.52 9.97 13.78
C THR A 162 -19.56 8.95 12.64
N PRO A 163 -20.58 8.98 11.76
CA PRO A 163 -20.53 8.23 10.51
C PRO A 163 -19.29 8.59 9.68
N ILE A 164 -18.77 7.60 8.95
CA ILE A 164 -17.62 7.80 8.08
C ILE A 164 -18.06 8.46 6.78
N SER A 165 -17.37 9.54 6.42
CA SER A 165 -17.49 10.18 5.12
C SER A 165 -16.99 9.25 4.03
N ILE A 166 -17.88 8.95 3.10
CA ILE A 166 -17.58 8.17 1.89
C ILE A 166 -16.40 8.79 1.13
N LEU A 167 -16.38 10.13 1.00
CA LEU A 167 -15.32 10.83 0.28
C LEU A 167 -13.98 10.71 1.00
N ALA A 168 -13.95 10.82 2.33
CA ALA A 168 -12.72 10.63 3.11
C ALA A 168 -12.12 9.23 2.88
N PHE A 169 -12.98 8.20 2.92
CA PHE A 169 -12.57 6.82 2.66
C PHE A 169 -12.05 6.60 1.24
N TRP A 170 -12.73 7.14 0.22
CA TRP A 170 -12.28 7.03 -1.17
C TRP A 170 -10.98 7.79 -1.45
N ILE A 171 -10.80 8.98 -0.87
CA ILE A 171 -9.55 9.72 -0.96
C ILE A 171 -8.42 8.94 -0.29
N TYR A 172 -8.67 8.39 0.90
CA TYR A 172 -7.72 7.50 1.58
C TYR A 172 -7.34 6.31 0.69
N GLN A 173 -8.31 5.60 0.12
CA GLN A 173 -8.06 4.44 -0.72
C GLN A 173 -7.22 4.81 -1.95
N LEU A 174 -7.52 5.94 -2.59
CA LEU A 174 -6.78 6.44 -3.74
C LEU A 174 -5.33 6.78 -3.36
N VAL A 175 -5.13 7.58 -2.31
CA VAL A 175 -3.80 7.99 -1.84
C VAL A 175 -2.97 6.76 -1.45
N ARG A 176 -3.54 5.84 -0.65
CA ARG A 176 -2.83 4.64 -0.20
C ARG A 176 -2.44 3.72 -1.36
N ASN A 177 -3.33 3.49 -2.33
CA ASN A 177 -2.97 2.66 -3.49
C ASN A 177 -1.92 3.33 -4.38
N ILE A 178 -2.04 4.64 -4.66
CA ILE A 178 -1.04 5.35 -5.46
C ILE A 178 0.32 5.33 -4.75
N HIS A 179 0.33 5.51 -3.43
CA HIS A 179 1.54 5.42 -2.61
C HIS A 179 2.22 4.05 -2.72
N GLU A 180 1.46 2.96 -2.57
CA GLU A 180 2.00 1.59 -2.70
C GLU A 180 2.58 1.33 -4.09
N LEU A 181 1.96 1.87 -5.15
CA LEU A 181 2.51 1.80 -6.51
C LEU A 181 3.81 2.60 -6.65
N ASP A 182 3.92 3.77 -6.01
CA ASP A 182 5.10 4.63 -6.06
C ASP A 182 6.29 3.97 -5.36
N VAL A 183 6.11 3.52 -4.11
CA VAL A 183 7.20 2.93 -3.31
C VAL A 183 7.74 1.63 -3.91
N HIS A 184 6.91 0.88 -4.65
CA HIS A 184 7.31 -0.33 -5.39
C HIS A 184 7.68 -0.08 -6.85
N SER A 185 7.64 1.17 -7.34
CA SER A 185 7.88 1.45 -8.76
C SER A 185 9.30 1.07 -9.21
N GLY A 186 10.25 1.13 -8.28
CA GLY A 186 11.69 0.97 -8.52
C GLY A 186 12.34 2.21 -9.16
N PHE A 187 11.64 3.34 -9.12
CA PHE A 187 12.12 4.66 -9.52
C PHE A 187 12.07 5.60 -8.31
N LYS A 188 12.93 6.61 -8.33
CA LYS A 188 12.95 7.65 -7.29
C LYS A 188 11.60 8.35 -7.18
N SER A 189 11.09 8.49 -5.97
CA SER A 189 9.83 9.21 -5.72
C SER A 189 10.00 10.70 -6.08
N ILE A 190 9.03 11.26 -6.82
CA ILE A 190 9.14 12.65 -7.35
C ILE A 190 8.44 13.67 -6.44
N PHE A 191 7.42 13.21 -5.71
CA PHE A 191 6.48 14.04 -4.94
C PHE A 191 6.85 14.19 -3.46
N SER A 192 7.68 13.29 -2.94
CA SER A 192 8.02 13.17 -1.52
C SER A 192 8.68 14.41 -0.92
N ARG A 193 9.50 15.13 -1.72
CA ARG A 193 10.15 16.40 -1.30
C ARG A 193 9.21 17.49 -0.79
N TRP A 194 7.91 17.38 -1.06
CA TRP A 194 6.90 18.36 -0.65
C TRP A 194 6.12 17.96 0.61
N ILE A 195 6.29 16.73 1.10
CA ILE A 195 5.55 16.19 2.25
C ILE A 195 6.56 15.66 3.27
N PRO A 196 6.72 16.33 4.43
CA PRO A 196 7.65 15.88 5.46
C PRO A 196 7.37 14.44 5.89
N PHE A 197 8.44 13.65 6.02
CA PHE A 197 8.41 12.24 6.41
C PHE A 197 7.64 11.32 5.46
N TRP A 198 7.28 11.76 4.26
CA TRP A 198 6.66 10.87 3.27
C TRP A 198 7.62 9.72 2.91
N GLY A 199 7.10 8.50 2.90
CA GLY A 199 7.82 7.31 2.49
C GLY A 199 8.15 7.35 1.01
N GLU A 200 9.42 7.11 0.70
CA GLU A 200 9.92 7.17 -0.66
C GLU A 200 10.21 5.75 -1.16
N SER A 201 10.21 5.57 -2.49
CA SER A 201 10.67 4.31 -3.08
C SER A 201 12.11 4.00 -2.67
N GLU A 202 12.96 5.01 -2.51
CA GLU A 202 14.33 4.86 -2.01
C GLU A 202 14.41 4.27 -0.60
N HIS A 203 13.56 4.74 0.32
CA HIS A 203 13.51 4.24 1.70
C HIS A 203 13.11 2.76 1.75
N HIS A 204 12.12 2.40 0.93
CA HIS A 204 11.59 1.04 0.81
C HIS A 204 12.51 0.10 -0.01
N ASP A 205 13.23 0.62 -1.00
CA ASP A 205 14.21 -0.15 -1.76
C ASP A 205 15.40 -0.54 -0.87
N LEU A 206 15.88 0.38 -0.03
CA LEU A 206 16.92 0.09 0.98
C LEU A 206 16.44 -0.96 2.00
N HIS A 207 15.16 -0.93 2.38
CA HIS A 207 14.54 -1.97 3.19
C HIS A 207 14.65 -3.35 2.53
N HIS A 208 14.26 -3.47 1.26
CA HIS A 208 14.36 -4.72 0.51
C HIS A 208 15.80 -5.21 0.32
N GLU A 209 16.78 -4.29 0.31
CA GLU A 209 18.18 -4.64 0.20
C GLU A 209 18.75 -5.22 1.50
N LYS A 210 18.54 -4.52 2.62
CA LYS A 210 19.19 -4.87 3.91
C LYS A 210 18.34 -5.75 4.82
N LEU A 211 17.01 -5.69 4.71
CA LEU A 211 16.03 -6.46 5.49
C LEU A 211 16.07 -6.25 7.02
N ASP A 212 16.78 -5.24 7.52
CA ASP A 212 17.01 -5.02 8.97
C ASP A 212 16.72 -3.58 9.40
N GLY A 213 15.59 -3.03 8.96
CA GLY A 213 15.17 -1.66 9.29
C GLY A 213 14.30 -1.05 8.20
N ASN A 214 13.98 0.24 8.29
CA ASN A 214 13.09 0.94 7.37
C ASN A 214 11.71 0.25 7.22
N TYR A 215 11.05 -0.04 8.34
CA TYR A 215 9.76 -0.76 8.33
C TYR A 215 8.57 0.15 8.00
N ALA A 216 8.72 1.48 8.09
CA ALA A 216 7.66 2.41 7.75
C ALA A 216 7.45 2.49 6.23
N THR A 217 6.18 2.55 5.81
CA THR A 217 5.84 2.69 4.39
C THR A 217 5.31 4.08 4.04
N THR A 218 4.32 4.64 4.74
CA THR A 218 3.77 5.99 4.41
C THR A 218 4.50 7.10 5.13
N PHE A 219 4.66 7.00 6.46
CA PHE A 219 5.36 8.02 7.23
C PHE A 219 6.65 7.46 7.84
N THR A 220 7.79 7.85 7.27
CA THR A 220 9.14 7.44 7.73
C THR A 220 9.45 7.86 9.16
N ILE A 221 8.66 8.78 9.74
CA ILE A 221 8.78 9.22 11.14
C ILE A 221 8.81 8.05 12.13
N TRP A 222 8.09 6.96 11.85
CA TRP A 222 8.07 5.79 12.72
C TRP A 222 9.44 5.13 12.85
N ASP A 223 10.21 5.07 11.77
CA ASP A 223 11.56 4.52 11.81
C ASP A 223 12.53 5.39 12.65
N TYR A 224 12.30 6.70 12.72
CA TYR A 224 13.04 7.58 13.63
C TYR A 224 12.60 7.39 15.08
N VAL A 225 11.29 7.37 15.34
CA VAL A 225 10.72 7.24 16.70
C VAL A 225 11.15 5.93 17.34
N PHE A 226 11.10 4.83 16.58
CA PHE A 226 11.40 3.49 17.06
C PHE A 226 12.84 3.04 16.77
N LYS A 227 13.67 3.91 16.21
CA LYS A 227 15.10 3.68 15.94
C LYS A 227 15.35 2.46 15.05
N THR A 228 14.55 2.32 14.00
CA THR A 228 14.66 1.28 12.97
C THR A 228 15.09 1.84 11.62
N LYS A 229 15.43 3.12 11.53
CA LYS A 229 15.98 3.71 10.31
C LYS A 229 17.36 3.12 10.00
N ILE A 230 17.56 2.74 8.73
CA ILE A 230 18.85 2.32 8.19
C ILE A 230 19.66 3.57 7.82
N ASP A 231 20.89 3.65 8.31
CA ASP A 231 21.85 4.69 7.92
C ASP A 231 22.60 4.25 6.66
N ASP A 232 22.46 5.01 5.57
CA ASP A 232 23.10 4.74 4.26
C ASP A 232 24.58 5.22 4.21
N ASP A 233 25.07 5.82 5.30
CA ASP A 233 26.42 6.42 5.39
C ASP A 233 27.53 5.43 5.81
N LYS A 234 27.34 4.12 5.59
CA LYS A 234 28.35 3.09 5.92
C LYS A 234 28.62 2.13 4.77
N GLU A 235 29.18 2.65 3.69
CA GLU A 235 30.13 1.92 2.82
C GLU A 235 31.34 2.79 2.47
#